data_AF-A0A0V0H4B6-F1
#
_entry.id   AF-A0A0V0H4B6-F1
#
_cell.length_a   1.000
_cell.length_b   1.000
_cell.length_c   1.000
_cell.angle_alpha   90.00
_cell.angle_beta   90.00
_cell.angle_gamma   90.00
#
_symmetry.space_group_name_H-M   'P 1'
#
loop_
_entity.id
_entity.type
_entity.pdbx_description
1 polymer ?
#
loop_
_entity_poly.entity_id
_entity_poly.type
_entity_poly.pdbx_seq_one_letter_code
_entity_poly.pdbx_strand_id
1 'polypeptide(L)'
;MPTIKEELDRRQLLYSLLMPVMNLYVPGLDKGKGLYFLFIKSETKTPGGLLARPVLTSYYKSEHFKSRPHDPYNVYTSPNETILCSDSFQSMYTQMLCGLYEREQVLRLGAVFASGLVRAIRFLQLQWEQLAHDIRTGTLNTLITNPSVCERMGEIMKPNPELADFVANECCKENWEGIITRIW
;
A
#
# COMPACT_ATOMS: atom_id res chain seq x y z
N MET A 1 2.86 -6.91 25.31
CA MET A 1 2.04 -5.83 25.90
C MET A 1 0.58 -6.25 25.83
N PRO A 2 -0.09 -6.49 26.97
CA PRO A 2 -1.53 -6.74 26.97
C PRO A 2 -2.30 -5.50 26.47
N THR A 3 -3.47 -5.71 25.87
CA THR A 3 -4.35 -4.63 25.40
C THR A 3 -5.80 -5.12 25.49
N ILE A 4 -6.75 -4.17 25.52
CA ILE A 4 -8.19 -4.44 25.55
C ILE A 4 -8.86 -3.88 24.29
N LYS A 5 -10.11 -4.29 24.03
CA LYS A 5 -10.84 -3.89 22.82
C LYS A 5 -10.97 -2.36 22.68
N GLU A 6 -11.26 -1.67 23.78
CA GLU A 6 -11.44 -0.20 23.85
C GLU A 6 -10.17 0.59 23.47
N GLU A 7 -9.00 -0.02 23.58
CA GLU A 7 -7.74 0.63 23.14
C GLU A 7 -7.67 0.78 21.61
N LEU A 8 -8.49 0.06 20.84
CA LEU A 8 -8.60 0.31 19.39
C LEU A 8 -9.28 1.66 19.11
N ASP A 9 -10.30 2.03 19.89
CA ASP A 9 -11.02 3.29 19.72
C ASP A 9 -10.11 4.49 20.03
N ARG A 10 -9.29 4.38 21.09
CA ARG A 10 -8.29 5.41 21.44
C ARG A 10 -7.22 5.59 20.35
N ARG A 11 -6.77 4.50 19.72
CA ARG A 11 -5.83 4.55 18.59
C ARG A 11 -6.48 5.19 17.37
N GLN A 12 -7.74 4.84 17.07
CA GLN A 12 -8.49 5.45 15.98
C GLN A 12 -8.65 6.96 16.18
N LEU A 13 -8.95 7.39 17.41
CA LEU A 13 -9.01 8.81 17.77
C LEU A 13 -7.68 9.51 17.51
N LEU A 14 -6.55 8.91 17.88
CA LEU A 14 -5.25 9.49 17.56
C LEU A 14 -5.01 9.62 16.05
N TYR A 15 -5.36 8.58 15.27
CA TYR A 15 -5.23 8.62 13.81
C TYR A 15 -6.12 9.68 13.15
N SER A 16 -7.32 9.93 13.68
CA SER A 16 -8.24 10.91 13.10
C SER A 16 -7.76 12.36 13.26
N LEU A 17 -6.82 12.64 14.17
CA LEU A 17 -6.25 13.97 14.37
C LEU A 17 -5.15 14.31 13.35
N LEU A 18 -4.56 13.32 12.66
CA LEU A 18 -3.39 13.52 11.81
C LEU A 18 -3.69 14.38 10.58
N MET A 19 -4.74 14.05 9.83
CA MET A 19 -5.07 14.76 8.59
C MET A 19 -5.64 16.16 8.81
N PRO A 20 -6.49 16.43 9.82
CA PRO A 20 -6.89 17.79 10.17
C PRO A 20 -5.69 18.70 10.47
N VAL A 21 -4.69 18.20 11.19
CA VAL A 21 -3.46 18.96 11.48
C VAL A 21 -2.65 19.16 10.19
N MET A 22 -2.46 18.11 9.38
CA MET A 22 -1.71 18.22 8.12
C MET A 22 -2.33 19.23 7.15
N ASN A 23 -3.66 19.29 7.08
CA ASN A 23 -4.39 20.20 6.19
C ASN A 23 -4.14 21.68 6.51
N LEU A 24 -3.67 22.02 7.72
CA LEU A 24 -3.24 23.38 8.05
C LEU A 24 -1.97 23.80 7.32
N TYR A 25 -1.14 22.84 6.91
CA TYR A 25 0.18 23.08 6.33
C TYR A 25 0.26 22.66 4.85
N VAL A 26 -0.46 21.61 4.47
CA VAL A 26 -0.49 21.07 3.10
C VAL A 26 -1.95 20.93 2.69
N PRO A 27 -2.56 21.97 2.10
CA PRO A 27 -3.95 21.95 1.70
C PRO A 27 -4.18 21.07 0.47
N GLY A 28 -5.41 20.58 0.28
CA GLY A 28 -5.83 19.88 -0.93
C GLY A 28 -5.47 18.39 -1.00
N LEU A 29 -4.98 17.80 0.10
CA LEU A 29 -4.70 16.35 0.17
C LEU A 29 -5.96 15.48 0.08
N ASP A 30 -7.14 16.08 0.24
CA ASP A 30 -8.47 15.49 0.01
C ASP A 30 -8.84 15.34 -1.48
N LYS A 31 -8.07 15.94 -2.39
CA LYS A 31 -8.33 15.93 -3.85
C LYS A 31 -7.66 14.78 -4.59
N GLY A 32 -7.03 13.86 -3.87
CA GLY A 32 -6.29 12.75 -4.44
C GLY A 32 -6.10 11.63 -3.45
N LYS A 33 -5.00 10.89 -3.59
CA LYS A 33 -4.74 9.65 -2.87
C LYS A 33 -3.38 9.63 -2.22
N GLY A 34 -3.27 8.78 -1.19
CA GLY A 34 -2.00 8.43 -0.58
C GLY A 34 -1.50 7.06 -1.05
N LEU A 35 -0.28 6.98 -1.56
CA LEU A 35 0.42 5.72 -1.79
C LEU A 35 1.16 5.32 -0.50
N TYR A 36 0.58 4.39 0.25
CA TYR A 36 1.17 3.86 1.48
C TYR A 36 1.47 2.37 1.36
N PHE A 37 2.74 2.02 1.57
CA PHE A 37 3.19 0.63 1.64
C PHE A 37 3.00 0.08 3.05
N LEU A 38 1.87 -0.59 3.28
CA LEU A 38 1.45 -1.09 4.59
C LEU A 38 1.48 -2.61 4.61
N PHE A 39 2.04 -3.20 5.67
CA PHE A 39 2.25 -4.64 5.74
C PHE A 39 1.78 -5.20 7.08
N ILE A 40 1.06 -6.32 7.02
CA ILE A 40 0.90 -7.19 8.18
C ILE A 40 2.16 -8.02 8.42
N LYS A 41 2.24 -8.62 9.60
CA LYS A 41 3.30 -9.53 10.06
C LYS A 41 2.69 -10.78 10.68
N SER A 42 3.53 -11.78 10.91
CA SER A 42 3.13 -13.05 11.51
C SER A 42 2.41 -12.87 12.85
N GLU A 43 1.57 -13.85 13.16
CA GLU A 43 0.74 -13.90 14.36
C GLU A 43 0.87 -15.29 14.96
N THR A 44 0.73 -15.39 16.26
CA THR A 44 0.74 -16.68 16.97
C THR A 44 -0.30 -16.67 18.09
N LYS A 45 -0.64 -17.85 18.62
CA LYS A 45 -1.50 -17.98 19.80
C LYS A 45 -0.66 -18.35 21.01
N THR A 46 -0.93 -17.73 22.15
CA THR A 46 -0.36 -18.14 23.44
C THR A 46 -0.96 -19.49 23.87
N PRO A 47 -0.34 -20.21 24.82
CA PRO A 47 -0.92 -21.44 25.37
C PRO A 47 -2.34 -21.26 25.94
N GLY A 48 -2.68 -20.07 26.43
CA GLY A 48 -4.02 -19.71 26.89
C GLY A 48 -5.00 -19.31 25.78
N GLY A 49 -4.64 -19.46 24.50
CA GLY A 49 -5.50 -19.18 23.34
C GLY A 49 -5.55 -17.73 22.90
N LEU A 50 -4.88 -16.79 23.58
CA LEU A 50 -4.85 -15.38 23.21
C LEU A 50 -3.96 -15.15 21.98
N LEU A 51 -4.40 -14.26 21.09
CA LEU A 51 -3.64 -13.90 19.90
C LEU A 51 -2.51 -12.93 20.25
N ALA A 52 -1.29 -13.23 19.81
CA ALA A 52 -0.10 -12.40 19.95
C ALA A 52 0.42 -11.99 18.57
N ARG A 53 0.44 -10.68 18.30
CA ARG A 53 0.83 -10.09 17.02
C ARG A 53 1.27 -8.64 17.18
N PRO A 54 2.02 -8.08 16.21
CA PRO A 54 2.34 -6.64 16.22
C PRO A 54 1.09 -5.76 16.20
N VAL A 55 1.19 -4.59 16.83
CA VAL A 55 0.05 -3.67 16.98
C VAL A 55 -0.53 -3.23 15.63
N LEU A 56 0.32 -2.97 14.63
CA LEU A 56 -0.11 -2.58 13.29
C LEU A 56 -0.82 -3.72 12.56
N THR A 57 -0.34 -4.96 12.68
CA THR A 57 -1.08 -6.13 12.19
C THR A 57 -2.47 -6.20 12.82
N SER A 58 -2.55 -5.94 14.13
CA SER A 58 -3.84 -5.93 14.82
C SER A 58 -4.76 -4.83 14.34
N TYR A 59 -4.22 -3.64 14.07
CA TYR A 59 -4.98 -2.51 13.56
C TYR A 59 -5.47 -2.74 12.12
N TYR A 60 -4.60 -3.13 11.19
CA TYR A 60 -4.99 -3.41 9.81
C TYR A 60 -6.04 -4.52 9.71
N LYS A 61 -5.99 -5.51 10.61
CA LYS A 61 -6.99 -6.59 10.67
C LYS A 61 -8.29 -6.24 11.39
N SER A 62 -8.38 -5.08 12.04
CA SER A 62 -9.55 -4.62 12.77
C SER A 62 -10.62 -4.01 11.85
N GLU A 63 -11.86 -3.95 12.35
CA GLU A 63 -12.97 -3.30 11.65
C GLU A 63 -12.74 -1.78 11.48
N HIS A 64 -12.01 -1.14 12.41
CA HIS A 64 -11.63 0.28 12.30
C HIS A 64 -10.84 0.58 11.03
N PHE A 65 -10.08 -0.40 10.52
CA PHE A 65 -9.33 -0.25 9.27
C PHE A 65 -10.08 -0.81 8.07
N LYS A 66 -10.60 -2.05 8.18
CA LYS A 66 -11.25 -2.75 7.06
C LYS A 66 -12.54 -2.09 6.61
N SER A 67 -13.34 -1.69 7.58
CA SER A 67 -14.69 -1.16 7.41
C SER A 67 -14.74 0.34 7.74
N ARG A 68 -13.60 1.02 7.53
CA ARG A 68 -13.47 2.46 7.77
C ARG A 68 -14.49 3.23 6.92
N PRO A 69 -15.17 4.25 7.48
CA PRO A 69 -16.04 5.10 6.68
C PRO A 69 -15.21 5.83 5.62
N HIS A 70 -15.88 6.27 4.56
CA HIS A 70 -15.23 7.10 3.55
C HIS A 70 -14.70 8.38 4.19
N ASP A 71 -13.41 8.65 3.97
CA ASP A 71 -12.72 9.85 4.42
C ASP A 71 -11.88 10.36 3.23
N PRO A 72 -12.20 11.55 2.67
CA PRO A 72 -11.48 12.12 1.53
C PRO A 72 -9.98 12.27 1.77
N TYR A 73 -9.57 12.52 3.02
CA TYR A 73 -8.16 12.66 3.35
C TYR A 73 -7.41 11.34 3.41
N ASN A 74 -8.11 10.21 3.53
CA ASN A 74 -7.53 8.88 3.74
C ASN A 74 -7.93 7.86 2.66
N VAL A 75 -8.03 8.33 1.42
CA VAL A 75 -8.12 7.45 0.24
C VAL A 75 -6.73 6.93 -0.11
N TYR A 76 -6.55 5.61 -0.04
CA TYR A 76 -5.30 4.93 -0.37
C TYR A 76 -5.38 4.27 -1.74
N THR A 77 -4.24 4.16 -2.42
CA THR A 77 -4.12 3.38 -3.65
C THR A 77 -4.21 1.88 -3.38
N SER A 78 -3.67 1.42 -2.25
CA SER A 78 -3.60 0.00 -1.87
C SER A 78 -4.95 -0.54 -1.35
N PRO A 79 -5.55 -1.55 -2.01
CA PRO A 79 -6.73 -2.24 -1.48
C PRO A 79 -6.43 -3.00 -0.19
N ASN A 80 -7.44 -3.22 0.64
CA ASN A 80 -7.28 -3.92 1.92
C ASN A 80 -6.70 -5.33 1.73
N GLU A 81 -7.10 -6.04 0.69
CA GLU A 81 -6.67 -7.40 0.34
C GLU A 81 -5.16 -7.47 0.11
N THR A 82 -4.60 -6.45 -0.56
CA THR A 82 -3.15 -6.36 -0.82
C THR A 82 -2.35 -6.10 0.46
N ILE A 83 -2.89 -5.28 1.37
CA ILE A 83 -2.27 -4.97 2.68
C ILE A 83 -2.36 -6.18 3.63
N LEU A 84 -3.46 -6.92 3.56
CA LEU A 84 -3.75 -8.07 4.42
C LEU A 84 -3.18 -9.39 3.89
N CYS A 85 -2.51 -9.36 2.74
CA CYS A 85 -1.79 -10.51 2.22
C CYS A 85 -0.64 -10.90 3.17
N SER A 86 -0.59 -12.16 3.58
CA SER A 86 0.44 -12.69 4.48
C SER A 86 1.79 -12.88 3.80
N ASP A 87 1.78 -13.07 2.48
CA ASP A 87 3.00 -13.13 1.67
C ASP A 87 3.50 -11.71 1.40
N SER A 88 4.67 -11.38 1.94
CA SER A 88 5.22 -10.03 1.82
C SER A 88 5.63 -9.67 0.40
N PHE A 89 6.02 -10.64 -0.43
CA PHE A 89 6.34 -10.39 -1.83
C PHE A 89 5.07 -10.02 -2.58
N GLN A 90 4.02 -10.83 -2.45
CA GLN A 90 2.74 -10.59 -3.12
C GLN A 90 2.09 -9.27 -2.66
N SER A 91 2.15 -8.99 -1.35
CA SER A 91 1.68 -7.72 -0.78
C SER A 91 2.44 -6.52 -1.35
N MET A 92 3.78 -6.57 -1.40
CA MET A 92 4.58 -5.47 -1.95
C MET A 92 4.33 -5.27 -3.45
N TYR A 93 4.34 -6.37 -4.21
CA TYR A 93 4.17 -6.36 -5.66
C TYR A 93 2.84 -5.73 -6.06
N THR A 94 1.75 -6.15 -5.43
CA THR A 94 0.40 -5.67 -5.77
C THR A 94 0.11 -4.26 -5.26
N GLN A 95 0.64 -3.86 -4.10
CA GLN A 95 0.60 -2.46 -3.67
C GLN A 95 1.38 -1.54 -4.61
N MET A 96 2.54 -1.98 -5.10
CA MET A 96 3.33 -1.23 -6.09
C MET A 96 2.55 -1.07 -7.41
N LEU A 97 1.95 -2.15 -7.93
CA LEU A 97 1.10 -2.08 -9.12
C LEU A 97 -0.05 -1.09 -8.95
N CYS A 98 -0.80 -1.16 -7.84
CA CYS A 98 -1.88 -0.21 -7.58
C CYS A 98 -1.38 1.24 -7.54
N GLY A 99 -0.22 1.48 -6.92
CA GLY A 99 0.42 2.79 -6.90
C GLY A 99 0.83 3.31 -8.27
N LEU A 100 1.27 2.44 -9.18
CA LEU A 100 1.63 2.80 -10.56
C LEU A 100 0.38 3.09 -11.41
N TYR A 101 -0.68 2.27 -11.30
CA TYR A 101 -1.94 2.49 -12.03
C TYR A 101 -2.61 3.81 -11.65
N GLU A 102 -2.52 4.20 -10.38
CA GLU A 102 -3.14 5.44 -9.88
C GLU A 102 -2.15 6.60 -9.75
N ARG A 103 -1.01 6.54 -10.46
CA ARG A 103 0.12 7.45 -10.25
C ARG A 103 -0.25 8.93 -10.23
N GLU A 104 -1.12 9.36 -11.14
CA GLU A 104 -1.53 10.76 -11.30
C GLU A 104 -2.42 11.28 -10.15
N GLN A 105 -2.99 10.37 -9.35
CA GLN A 105 -3.80 10.71 -8.18
C GLN A 105 -2.96 10.78 -6.91
N VAL A 106 -1.69 10.36 -6.93
CA VAL A 106 -0.86 10.28 -5.73
C VAL A 106 -0.37 11.66 -5.32
N LEU A 107 -0.85 12.16 -4.18
CA LEU A 107 -0.42 13.44 -3.60
C LEU A 107 0.60 13.29 -2.47
N ARG A 108 0.71 12.07 -1.93
CA ARG A 108 1.60 11.74 -0.81
C ARG A 108 2.02 10.29 -0.88
N LEU A 109 3.26 10.01 -0.53
CA LEU A 109 3.85 8.68 -0.57
C LEU A 109 4.50 8.36 0.77
N GLY A 110 4.30 7.15 1.29
CA GLY A 110 4.87 6.79 2.59
C GLY A 110 4.84 5.33 2.98
N ALA A 111 5.42 5.08 4.14
CA ALA A 111 5.31 3.85 4.91
C ALA A 111 5.41 4.23 6.39
N VAL A 112 5.13 3.29 7.29
CA VAL A 112 5.24 3.56 8.74
C VAL A 112 6.67 3.96 9.15
N PHE A 113 7.67 3.33 8.52
CA PHE A 113 9.08 3.63 8.75
C PHE A 113 9.77 3.95 7.42
N ALA A 114 10.77 4.84 7.47
CA ALA A 114 11.59 5.18 6.30
C ALA A 114 12.22 3.93 5.65
N SER A 115 12.66 2.97 6.46
CA SER A 115 13.22 1.70 5.97
C SER A 115 12.21 0.87 5.16
N GLY A 116 10.91 0.95 5.47
CA GLY A 116 9.85 0.30 4.70
C GLY A 116 9.70 0.95 3.33
N LEU A 117 9.73 2.28 3.27
CA LEU A 117 9.67 3.01 2.01
C LEU A 117 10.90 2.76 1.13
N VAL A 118 12.10 2.79 1.70
CA VAL A 118 13.34 2.47 0.98
C VAL A 118 13.28 1.05 0.38
N ARG A 119 12.69 0.09 1.10
CA ARG A 119 12.47 -1.27 0.57
C ARG A 119 11.48 -1.30 -0.59
N ALA A 120 10.42 -0.50 -0.55
CA ALA A 120 9.48 -0.39 -1.69
C ALA A 120 10.17 0.21 -2.92
N ILE A 121 10.98 1.26 -2.75
CA ILE A 121 11.76 1.86 -3.84
C ILE A 121 12.77 0.83 -4.40
N ARG A 122 13.47 0.12 -3.53
CA ARG A 122 14.38 -0.96 -3.95
C ARG A 122 13.62 -2.10 -4.65
N PHE A 123 12.40 -2.40 -4.22
CA PHE A 123 11.57 -3.40 -4.88
C PHE A 123 11.22 -2.99 -6.31
N LEU A 124 10.79 -1.74 -6.52
CA LEU A 124 10.58 -1.20 -7.86
C LEU A 124 11.85 -1.30 -8.70
N GLN A 125 13.01 -0.92 -8.15
CA GLN A 125 14.29 -1.03 -8.84
C GLN A 125 14.63 -2.46 -9.31
N LEU A 126 14.19 -3.48 -8.59
CA LEU A 126 14.46 -4.88 -8.92
C LEU A 126 13.36 -5.54 -9.76
N GLN A 127 12.15 -4.98 -9.82
CA GLN A 127 10.97 -5.65 -10.36
C GLN A 127 10.23 -4.83 -11.44
N TRP A 128 10.73 -3.64 -11.78
CA TRP A 128 10.04 -2.73 -12.72
C TRP A 128 9.78 -3.37 -14.08
N GLU A 129 10.66 -4.24 -14.59
CA GLU A 129 10.47 -4.91 -15.88
C GLU A 129 9.20 -5.77 -15.87
N GLN A 130 9.03 -6.59 -14.84
CA GLN A 130 7.85 -7.43 -14.68
C GLN A 130 6.61 -6.60 -14.37
N LEU A 131 6.73 -5.55 -13.55
CA LEU A 131 5.62 -4.63 -13.28
C LEU A 131 5.14 -3.93 -14.56
N ALA A 132 6.07 -3.46 -15.41
CA ALA A 132 5.75 -2.83 -16.68
C ALA A 132 5.13 -3.85 -17.66
N HIS A 133 5.61 -5.10 -17.67
CA HIS A 133 4.98 -6.17 -18.45
C HIS A 133 3.52 -6.39 -18.05
N ASP A 134 3.26 -6.58 -16.75
CA ASP A 134 1.92 -6.78 -16.19
C ASP A 134 0.97 -5.60 -16.49
N ILE A 135 1.48 -4.36 -16.43
CA ILE A 135 0.73 -3.16 -16.81
C ILE A 135 0.41 -3.18 -18.31
N ARG A 136 1.38 -3.53 -19.15
CA ARG A 136 1.21 -3.56 -20.61
C ARG A 136 0.16 -4.56 -21.04
N THR A 137 0.22 -5.78 -20.52
CA THR A 137 -0.68 -6.87 -20.89
C THR A 137 -1.99 -6.83 -20.13
N GLY A 138 -2.06 -6.11 -19.01
CA GLY A 138 -3.20 -6.13 -18.10
C GLY A 138 -3.37 -7.48 -17.39
N THR A 139 -2.31 -8.31 -17.35
CA THR A 139 -2.35 -9.64 -16.73
C THR A 139 -1.45 -9.68 -15.51
N LEU A 140 -1.95 -10.17 -14.39
CA LEU A 140 -1.17 -10.30 -13.16
C LEU A 140 -0.16 -11.44 -13.26
N ASN A 141 1.05 -11.19 -12.78
CA ASN A 141 2.13 -12.16 -12.68
C ASN A 141 1.67 -13.43 -11.95
N THR A 142 2.00 -14.60 -12.52
CA THR A 142 1.64 -15.93 -11.99
C THR A 142 2.29 -16.26 -10.65
N LEU A 143 3.32 -15.51 -10.23
CA LEU A 143 3.87 -15.57 -8.87
C LEU A 143 2.89 -15.07 -7.81
N ILE A 144 1.90 -14.28 -8.20
CA ILE A 144 0.81 -13.85 -7.31
C ILE A 144 -0.24 -14.96 -7.30
N THR A 145 -0.31 -15.66 -6.18
CA THR A 145 -1.10 -16.88 -6.00
C THR A 145 -2.20 -16.74 -4.96
N ASN A 146 -2.17 -15.67 -4.15
CA ASN A 146 -3.18 -15.42 -3.14
C ASN A 146 -4.53 -15.09 -3.81
N PRO A 147 -5.59 -15.91 -3.61
CA PRO A 147 -6.84 -15.76 -4.36
C PRO A 147 -7.53 -14.41 -4.17
N SER A 148 -7.55 -13.89 -2.94
CA SER A 148 -8.20 -12.61 -2.61
C SER A 148 -7.46 -11.43 -3.24
N VAL A 149 -6.13 -11.51 -3.32
CA VAL A 149 -5.33 -10.52 -4.04
C VAL A 149 -5.56 -10.62 -5.55
N CYS A 150 -5.56 -11.83 -6.11
CA CYS A 150 -5.78 -12.04 -7.54
C CYS A 150 -7.15 -11.55 -8.00
N GLU A 151 -8.21 -11.85 -7.25
CA GLU A 151 -9.57 -11.38 -7.51
C GLU A 151 -9.61 -9.85 -7.52
N ARG A 152 -9.08 -9.21 -6.47
CA ARG A 152 -9.08 -7.75 -6.36
C ARG A 152 -8.26 -7.07 -7.45
N MET A 153 -7.10 -7.62 -7.80
CA MET A 153 -6.27 -7.10 -8.88
C MET A 153 -6.94 -7.28 -10.25
N GLY A 154 -7.72 -8.35 -10.45
CA GLY A 154 -8.48 -8.57 -11.69
C GLY A 154 -9.53 -7.48 -11.96
N GLU A 155 -10.03 -6.80 -10.92
CA GLU A 155 -10.94 -5.67 -11.06
C GLU A 155 -10.23 -4.35 -11.41
N ILE A 156 -8.96 -4.23 -11.00
CA ILE A 156 -8.15 -3.00 -11.13
C ILE A 156 -7.37 -2.99 -12.45
N MET A 157 -6.74 -4.11 -12.78
CA MET A 157 -5.79 -4.20 -13.89
C MET A 157 -6.49 -4.13 -15.23
N LYS A 158 -5.95 -3.26 -16.11
CA LYS A 158 -6.37 -3.12 -17.50
C LYS A 158 -5.13 -2.88 -18.34
N PRO A 159 -5.03 -3.45 -19.56
CA PRO A 159 -3.89 -3.23 -20.43
C PRO A 159 -3.65 -1.73 -20.64
N ASN A 160 -2.47 -1.24 -20.28
CA ASN A 160 -2.07 0.15 -20.46
C ASN A 160 -0.63 0.25 -20.98
N PRO A 161 -0.41 0.10 -22.30
CA PRO A 161 0.92 0.17 -22.89
C PRO A 161 1.64 1.50 -22.64
N GLU A 162 0.91 2.62 -22.66
CA GLU A 162 1.48 3.96 -22.45
C GLU A 162 2.07 4.10 -21.03
N LEU A 163 1.33 3.67 -20.01
CA LEU A 163 1.84 3.65 -18.64
C LEU A 163 3.03 2.70 -18.50
N ALA A 164 2.99 1.53 -19.14
CA ALA A 164 4.09 0.58 -19.11
C ALA A 164 5.36 1.15 -19.75
N ASP A 165 5.26 1.82 -20.89
CA ASP A 165 6.37 2.50 -21.57
C ASP A 165 6.92 3.63 -20.71
N PHE A 166 6.05 4.43 -20.09
CA PHE A 166 6.44 5.49 -19.17
C PHE A 166 7.25 4.94 -17.98
N VAL A 167 6.74 3.92 -17.28
CA VAL A 167 7.43 3.31 -16.13
C VAL A 167 8.76 2.71 -16.55
N ALA A 168 8.79 1.99 -17.67
CA ALA A 168 10.01 1.41 -18.21
C ALA A 168 11.07 2.49 -18.52
N ASN A 169 10.67 3.58 -19.17
CA ASN A 169 11.56 4.68 -19.53
C ASN A 169 12.16 5.39 -18.32
N GLU A 170 11.40 5.51 -17.22
CA GLU A 170 11.91 6.12 -15.99
C GLU A 170 12.80 5.18 -15.17
N CYS A 171 12.47 3.89 -15.13
CA CYS A 171 13.17 2.91 -14.31
C CYS A 171 14.41 2.28 -14.97
N CYS A 172 14.51 2.28 -16.31
CA CYS A 172 15.67 1.73 -17.02
C CYS A 172 16.93 2.62 -16.90
N LYS A 173 16.78 3.87 -16.46
CA LYS A 173 17.89 4.80 -16.24
C LYS A 173 18.77 4.34 -15.07
N GLU A 174 20.09 4.47 -15.22
CA GLU A 174 21.04 4.17 -14.13
C GLU A 174 20.86 5.14 -12.94
N ASN A 175 20.53 6.41 -13.21
CA ASN A 175 20.34 7.40 -12.15
C ASN A 175 18.90 7.41 -11.59
N TRP A 176 18.77 6.94 -10.35
CA TRP A 176 17.52 6.89 -9.60
C TRP A 176 17.28 8.12 -8.69
N GLU A 177 18.19 9.09 -8.67
CA GLU A 177 17.99 10.34 -7.93
C GLU A 177 16.68 11.02 -8.38
N GLY A 178 15.79 11.35 -7.45
CA GLY A 178 14.51 12.00 -7.79
C GLY A 178 13.47 11.10 -8.46
N ILE A 179 13.65 9.77 -8.47
CA ILE A 179 12.71 8.83 -9.12
C ILE A 179 11.27 8.97 -8.63
N ILE A 180 11.07 9.28 -7.35
CA ILE A 180 9.73 9.38 -6.75
C ILE A 180 8.92 10.45 -7.48
N THR A 181 9.44 11.67 -7.61
CA THR A 181 8.72 12.80 -8.24
C THR A 181 8.66 12.71 -9.77
N ARG A 182 9.42 11.78 -10.37
CA ARG A 182 9.27 11.48 -11.79
C ARG A 182 8.10 10.53 -12.02
N ILE A 183 7.96 9.51 -11.17
CA ILE A 183 6.87 8.54 -11.29
C ILE A 183 5.55 9.08 -10.72
N TRP A 184 5.58 9.75 -9.56
CA TRP A 184 4.41 10.25 -8.84
C TRP A 184 4.48 11.75 -8.65
#